data_AF-A0A8X6HIC3-F1
#
_entry.id   AF-A0A8X6HIC3-F1
#
_cell.length_a   1.000
_cell.length_b   1.000
_cell.length_c   1.000
_cell.angle_alpha   90.00
_cell.angle_beta   90.00
_cell.angle_gamma   90.00
#
_symmetry.space_group_name_H-M   'P 1'
#
loop_
_entity.id
_entity.type
_entity.pdbx_description
1 polymer ?
#
loop_
_entity_poly.entity_id
_entity_poly.type
_entity_poly.pdbx_seq_one_letter_code
_entity_poly.pdbx_strand_id
1 'polypeptide(L)'
;TRNDFLQLLIDTAKEVSDDPKSEFNEKESDGITSVYGEVHEEVIVALKSSKGKLTYEALQNIKYLDNIISETLRLFPPGVRLERRAVTDYKLGETGILYLRNDRHCSAYAMHRDPELFPDPEKFDPDRFTPEERAKRDPYAYMPFGAGPRNCIGMRFAIMEIKVCLIYVIANFKINRCIKTKVPLEYMIATGSLTTQRYNAALERRKDNPLVNERRCDE
;
A
#
# COMPACT_ATOMS: atom_id res chain seq x y z
N THR A 1 -0.90 10.65 -15.15
CA THR A 1 -1.85 10.42 -14.05
C THR A 1 -1.42 9.15 -13.33
N ARG A 2 -0.49 9.26 -12.38
CA ARG A 2 0.19 8.12 -11.72
C ARG A 2 0.13 8.35 -10.21
N ASN A 3 -0.81 7.69 -9.55
CA ASN A 3 -0.98 7.72 -8.11
C ASN A 3 -0.12 6.60 -7.49
N ASP A 4 1.19 6.85 -7.34
CA ASP A 4 2.06 5.97 -6.56
C ASP A 4 1.66 6.03 -5.07
N PHE A 5 1.73 4.95 -4.28
CA PHE A 5 1.32 5.00 -2.86
C PHE A 5 2.14 5.99 -2.03
N LEU A 6 3.46 6.03 -2.29
CA LEU A 6 4.31 7.10 -1.78
C LEU A 6 3.88 8.44 -2.35
N GLN A 7 3.56 8.53 -3.64
CA GLN A 7 3.04 9.74 -4.27
C GLN A 7 1.71 10.20 -3.65
N LEU A 8 0.87 9.31 -3.15
CA LEU A 8 -0.33 9.63 -2.41
C LEU A 8 0.01 10.09 -1.00
N LEU A 9 0.82 9.35 -0.22
CA LEU A 9 1.32 9.83 1.08
C LEU A 9 1.97 11.23 0.96
N ILE A 10 2.65 11.46 -0.17
CA ILE A 10 3.35 12.68 -0.56
C ILE A 10 2.40 13.78 -1.07
N ASP A 11 1.40 13.46 -1.90
CA ASP A 11 0.40 14.39 -2.44
C ASP A 11 -0.59 14.81 -1.36
N THR A 12 -0.82 13.91 -0.42
CA THR A 12 -1.57 14.20 0.79
C THR A 12 -0.78 15.15 1.73
N ALA A 13 0.55 15.10 1.69
CA ALA A 13 1.39 16.07 2.37
C ALA A 13 1.51 17.42 1.61
N LYS A 14 1.00 17.52 0.37
CA LYS A 14 1.04 18.75 -0.46
C LYS A 14 -0.05 19.78 -0.16
N GLU A 15 -1.00 19.52 0.75
CA GLU A 15 -1.86 20.61 1.26
C GLU A 15 -1.08 21.64 2.10
N VAL A 16 0.24 21.51 2.21
CA VAL A 16 1.17 22.54 2.69
C VAL A 16 2.03 23.06 1.51
N SER A 17 1.48 24.07 0.81
CA SER A 17 2.01 25.01 -0.21
C SER A 17 3.30 24.73 -1.01
N ASP A 18 3.20 24.86 -2.35
CA ASP A 18 4.28 24.87 -3.36
C ASP A 18 4.85 26.30 -3.63
N ASP A 19 5.29 27.05 -2.61
CA ASP A 19 6.02 28.32 -2.82
C ASP A 19 7.28 28.43 -1.93
N PRO A 20 8.51 28.54 -2.49
CA PRO A 20 9.75 28.67 -1.73
C PRO A 20 9.89 29.97 -0.92
N LYS A 21 8.95 30.91 -1.02
CA LYS A 21 8.99 32.20 -0.31
C LYS A 21 7.70 32.61 0.42
N SER A 22 6.65 31.79 0.46
CA SER A 22 5.47 32.14 1.26
C SER A 22 5.70 31.80 2.73
N GLU A 23 5.66 32.81 3.59
CA GLU A 23 5.59 32.60 5.04
C GLU A 23 4.47 31.61 5.37
N PHE A 24 4.79 30.67 6.27
CA PHE A 24 3.91 29.63 6.76
C PHE A 24 2.64 30.26 7.33
N ASN A 25 1.55 30.25 6.54
CA ASN A 25 0.27 30.75 7.00
C ASN A 25 -0.47 29.58 7.68
N GLU A 26 -0.39 29.54 9.01
CA GLU A 26 -0.98 28.53 9.91
C GLU A 26 -2.50 28.30 9.76
N LYS A 27 -3.17 28.98 8.84
CA LYS A 27 -4.64 29.06 8.73
C LYS A 27 -5.28 28.26 7.59
N GLU A 28 -4.51 27.48 6.83
CA GLU A 28 -5.05 26.67 5.72
C GLU A 28 -4.92 25.16 5.93
N SER A 29 -4.54 24.70 7.13
CA SER A 29 -4.45 23.27 7.50
C SER A 29 -5.63 22.78 8.35
N ASP A 30 -6.81 23.39 8.19
CA ASP A 30 -8.03 22.95 8.85
C ASP A 30 -8.58 21.72 8.12
N GLY A 31 -8.15 20.52 8.51
CA GLY A 31 -8.93 19.32 8.23
C GLY A 31 -8.14 18.04 7.98
N ILE A 32 -8.47 17.04 8.77
CA ILE A 32 -8.27 15.62 8.48
C ILE A 32 -9.07 15.26 7.21
N THR A 33 -8.56 15.48 6.00
CA THR A 33 -9.31 15.15 4.75
C THR A 33 -8.40 14.55 3.68
N SER A 34 -7.52 13.67 4.12
CA SER A 34 -6.32 13.31 3.39
C SER A 34 -5.96 11.88 3.80
N VAL A 35 -5.74 10.94 2.86
CA VAL A 35 -5.53 9.49 3.18
C VAL A 35 -4.45 9.28 4.26
N TYR A 36 -3.39 10.09 4.18
CA TYR A 36 -2.35 10.18 5.19
C TYR A 36 -2.82 10.70 6.55
N GLY A 37 -3.68 11.73 6.59
CA GLY A 37 -4.28 12.23 7.83
C GLY A 37 -5.19 11.20 8.49
N GLU A 38 -6.05 10.54 7.71
CA GLU A 38 -6.98 9.51 8.18
C GLU A 38 -6.23 8.29 8.75
N VAL A 39 -5.23 7.77 8.03
CA VAL A 39 -4.43 6.64 8.54
C VAL A 39 -3.58 7.03 9.75
N HIS A 40 -3.10 8.28 9.79
CA HIS A 40 -2.39 8.77 10.97
C HIS A 40 -3.34 8.81 12.18
N GLU A 41 -4.54 9.36 12.05
CA GLU A 41 -5.51 9.38 13.13
C GLU A 41 -5.87 7.96 13.60
N GLU A 42 -6.14 7.03 12.68
CA GLU A 42 -6.42 5.62 13.02
C GLU A 42 -5.27 5.00 13.83
N VAL A 43 -4.03 5.21 13.39
CA VAL A 43 -2.83 4.72 14.09
C VAL A 43 -2.70 5.34 15.48
N ILE A 44 -2.91 6.65 15.62
CA ILE A 44 -2.81 7.34 16.91
C ILE A 44 -3.89 6.86 17.88
N VAL A 45 -5.13 6.70 17.43
CA VAL A 45 -6.24 6.19 18.25
C VAL A 45 -5.96 4.76 18.72
N ALA A 46 -5.48 3.90 17.82
CA ALA A 46 -5.13 2.52 18.16
C ALA A 46 -4.00 2.46 19.20
N LEU A 47 -2.94 3.25 19.02
CA LEU A 47 -1.81 3.31 19.96
C LEU A 47 -2.21 3.91 21.31
N LYS A 48 -3.05 4.95 21.36
CA LYS A 48 -3.55 5.52 22.62
C LYS A 48 -4.38 4.50 23.40
N SER A 49 -5.22 3.74 22.70
CA SER A 49 -6.05 2.68 23.30
C SER A 49 -5.20 1.57 23.94
N SER A 50 -4.01 1.32 23.42
CA SER A 50 -3.04 0.36 23.95
C SER A 50 -1.92 0.99 24.80
N LYS A 51 -2.15 2.21 25.34
CA LYS A 51 -1.21 2.94 26.21
C LYS A 51 0.19 3.10 25.58
N GLY A 52 0.23 3.35 24.28
CA GLY A 52 1.45 3.57 23.50
C GLY A 52 2.26 2.31 23.20
N LYS A 53 1.71 1.11 23.46
CA LYS A 53 2.33 -0.17 23.10
C LYS A 53 1.66 -0.76 21.87
N LEU A 54 2.44 -1.19 20.89
CA LEU A 54 1.87 -1.86 19.71
C LEU A 54 1.62 -3.33 20.03
N THR A 55 0.38 -3.66 20.45
CA THR A 55 -0.02 -5.06 20.69
C THR A 55 -0.57 -5.70 19.43
N TYR A 56 -0.69 -7.03 19.45
CA TYR A 56 -1.27 -7.78 18.32
C TYR A 56 -2.74 -7.40 18.09
N GLU A 57 -3.51 -7.18 19.15
CA GLU A 57 -4.91 -6.76 19.08
C GLU A 57 -5.05 -5.37 18.47
N ALA A 58 -4.18 -4.43 18.88
CA ALA A 58 -4.13 -3.10 18.29
C ALA A 58 -3.80 -3.17 16.79
N LEU A 59 -2.84 -4.02 16.39
CA LEU A 59 -2.52 -4.29 14.99
C LEU A 59 -3.71 -4.82 14.20
N GLN A 60 -4.54 -5.68 14.78
CA GLN A 60 -5.72 -6.23 14.10
C GLN A 60 -6.82 -5.17 13.91
N ASN A 61 -6.86 -4.11 14.71
CA ASN A 61 -7.93 -3.10 14.70
C ASN A 61 -7.68 -1.91 13.77
N ILE A 62 -6.47 -1.77 13.23
CA ILE A 62 -6.11 -0.71 12.27
C ILE A 62 -6.48 -1.21 10.85
N LYS A 63 -7.74 -1.02 10.46
CA LYS A 63 -8.37 -1.59 9.25
C LYS A 63 -8.15 -0.72 8.03
N TYR A 64 -8.15 0.60 8.17
CA TYR A 64 -7.92 1.49 7.04
C TYR A 64 -6.47 1.36 6.54
N LEU A 65 -5.49 1.13 7.43
CA LEU A 65 -4.15 0.73 7.02
C LEU A 65 -4.13 -0.60 6.22
N ASP A 66 -4.97 -1.59 6.56
CA ASP A 66 -5.06 -2.83 5.77
C ASP A 66 -5.58 -2.56 4.35
N ASN A 67 -6.52 -1.64 4.22
CA ASN A 67 -7.07 -1.21 2.94
C ASN A 67 -6.02 -0.49 2.10
N ILE A 68 -5.28 0.42 2.71
CA ILE A 68 -4.15 1.12 2.10
C ILE A 68 -3.08 0.15 1.60
N ILE A 69 -2.68 -0.82 2.43
CA ILE A 69 -1.70 -1.84 2.03
C ILE A 69 -2.24 -2.66 0.85
N SER A 70 -3.53 -3.01 0.88
CA SER A 70 -4.14 -3.80 -0.17
C SER A 70 -4.21 -3.03 -1.50
N GLU A 71 -4.59 -1.76 -1.46
CA GLU A 71 -4.63 -0.89 -2.64
C GLU A 71 -3.22 -0.61 -3.19
N THR A 72 -2.24 -0.47 -2.31
CA THR A 72 -0.82 -0.38 -2.69
C THR A 72 -0.37 -1.63 -3.44
N LEU A 73 -0.72 -2.81 -2.93
CA LEU A 73 -0.37 -4.09 -3.57
C LEU A 73 -1.14 -4.35 -4.86
N ARG A 74 -2.33 -3.77 -5.03
CA ARG A 74 -3.08 -3.79 -6.30
C ARG A 74 -2.34 -2.99 -7.37
N LEU A 75 -2.01 -1.75 -7.07
CA LEU A 75 -1.33 -0.89 -8.04
C LEU A 75 0.13 -1.30 -8.24
N PHE A 76 0.79 -1.78 -7.19
CA PHE A 76 2.23 -2.05 -7.18
C PHE A 76 2.56 -3.44 -6.65
N PRO A 77 2.06 -4.53 -7.28
CA PRO A 77 2.37 -5.88 -6.84
C PRO A 77 3.87 -6.15 -7.05
N PRO A 78 4.60 -6.61 -6.01
CA PRO A 78 6.02 -6.97 -6.17
C PRO A 78 6.21 -8.02 -7.26
N GLY A 79 5.35 -9.04 -7.33
CA GLY A 79 5.32 -10.00 -8.44
C GLY A 79 4.31 -9.58 -9.50
N VAL A 80 4.77 -9.10 -10.67
CA VAL A 80 3.89 -8.56 -11.72
C VAL A 80 3.15 -9.65 -12.52
N ARG A 81 3.68 -10.88 -12.52
CA ARG A 81 3.09 -12.04 -13.19
C ARG A 81 3.36 -13.33 -12.43
N LEU A 82 2.42 -14.25 -12.53
CA LEU A 82 2.49 -15.61 -12.00
C LEU A 82 2.72 -16.56 -13.17
N GLU A 83 3.69 -17.45 -13.04
CA GLU A 83 4.10 -18.35 -14.13
C GLU A 83 3.82 -19.81 -13.77
N ARG A 84 3.37 -20.60 -14.75
CA ARG A 84 3.14 -22.04 -14.64
C ARG A 84 3.54 -22.72 -15.94
N ARG A 85 4.07 -23.94 -15.88
CA ARG A 85 4.27 -24.79 -17.06
C ARG A 85 3.20 -25.87 -17.09
N ALA A 86 2.36 -25.86 -18.13
CA ALA A 86 1.43 -26.96 -18.37
C ALA A 86 2.21 -28.21 -18.80
N VAL A 87 2.07 -29.30 -18.04
CA VAL A 87 2.75 -30.58 -18.31
C VAL A 87 1.94 -31.52 -19.18
N THR A 88 0.77 -31.10 -19.66
CA THR A 88 -0.08 -31.76 -20.65
C THR A 88 -0.95 -30.70 -21.29
N ASP A 89 -1.58 -31.04 -22.40
CA ASP A 89 -2.67 -30.21 -22.93
C ASP A 89 -3.83 -30.21 -21.93
N TYR A 90 -4.50 -29.07 -21.76
CA TYR A 90 -5.57 -28.87 -20.79
C TYR A 90 -6.71 -28.07 -21.40
N LYS A 91 -7.91 -28.65 -21.44
CA LYS A 91 -9.11 -27.94 -21.86
C LYS A 91 -9.66 -27.13 -20.68
N LEU A 92 -9.82 -25.82 -20.86
CA LEU A 92 -10.28 -24.93 -19.81
C LEU A 92 -11.81 -25.06 -19.63
N GLY A 93 -12.21 -25.99 -18.76
CA GLY A 93 -13.62 -26.25 -18.47
C GLY A 93 -14.46 -26.44 -19.73
N GLU A 94 -15.62 -25.78 -19.78
CA GLU A 94 -16.56 -25.84 -20.90
C GLU A 94 -16.30 -24.77 -21.97
N THR A 95 -15.30 -23.91 -21.80
CA THR A 95 -15.03 -22.77 -22.71
C THR A 95 -14.60 -23.19 -24.12
N GLY A 96 -14.22 -24.47 -24.30
CA GLY A 96 -13.64 -24.95 -25.56
C GLY A 96 -12.17 -24.58 -25.75
N ILE A 97 -11.60 -23.73 -24.89
CA ILE A 97 -10.21 -23.27 -25.00
C ILE A 97 -9.26 -24.40 -24.61
N LEU A 98 -8.35 -24.76 -25.53
CA LEU A 98 -7.30 -25.74 -25.30
C LEU A 98 -5.97 -25.06 -24.97
N TYR A 99 -5.49 -25.24 -23.75
CA TYR A 99 -4.13 -24.89 -23.37
C TYR A 99 -3.17 -26.01 -23.71
N LEU A 100 -2.37 -25.82 -24.76
CA LEU A 100 -1.26 -26.72 -25.10
C LEU A 100 -0.20 -26.78 -24.00
N ARG A 101 0.49 -27.90 -23.88
CA ARG A 101 1.69 -28.07 -23.04
C ARG A 101 2.73 -26.98 -23.35
N ASN A 102 2.76 -25.92 -22.54
CA ASN A 102 3.74 -24.83 -22.60
C ASN A 102 3.66 -23.97 -21.33
N ASP A 103 4.49 -22.94 -21.24
CA ASP A 103 4.42 -21.92 -20.21
C ASP A 103 3.13 -21.10 -20.31
N ARG A 104 2.65 -20.65 -19.15
CA ARG A 104 1.43 -19.88 -18.95
C ARG A 104 1.72 -18.78 -17.94
N HIS A 105 1.20 -17.61 -18.25
CA HIS A 105 1.39 -16.43 -17.43
C HIS A 105 0.02 -15.85 -17.07
N CYS A 106 -0.14 -15.49 -15.81
CA CYS A 106 -1.26 -14.71 -15.33
C CYS A 106 -0.68 -13.39 -14.79
N SER A 107 -0.97 -12.28 -15.47
CA SER A 107 -0.43 -10.99 -15.06
C SER A 107 -1.30 -10.37 -13.97
N ALA A 108 -0.86 -10.48 -12.72
CA ALA A 108 -1.49 -9.77 -11.61
C ALA A 108 -1.50 -8.26 -11.88
N TYR A 109 -0.39 -7.70 -12.39
CA TYR A 109 -0.28 -6.28 -12.70
C TYR A 109 -1.33 -5.77 -13.70
N ALA A 110 -1.57 -6.53 -14.78
CA ALA A 110 -2.57 -6.17 -15.79
C ALA A 110 -4.00 -6.36 -15.27
N MET A 111 -4.29 -7.49 -14.61
CA MET A 111 -5.62 -7.76 -14.03
C MET A 111 -6.00 -6.72 -12.98
N HIS A 112 -5.04 -6.32 -12.15
CA HIS A 112 -5.24 -5.28 -11.14
C HIS A 112 -5.54 -3.90 -11.74
N ARG A 113 -5.31 -3.71 -13.05
CA ARG A 113 -5.59 -2.48 -13.80
C ARG A 113 -6.71 -2.63 -14.82
N ASP A 114 -7.39 -3.77 -14.83
CA ASP A 114 -8.51 -3.99 -15.71
C ASP A 114 -9.72 -3.16 -15.22
N PRO A 115 -10.24 -2.20 -16.00
CA PRO A 115 -11.39 -1.39 -15.59
C PRO A 115 -12.67 -2.19 -15.39
N GLU A 116 -12.80 -3.39 -15.95
CA GLU A 116 -13.94 -4.29 -15.71
C GLU A 116 -13.88 -4.92 -14.31
N LEU A 117 -12.66 -5.12 -13.78
CA LEU A 117 -12.44 -5.67 -12.43
C LEU A 117 -12.28 -4.58 -11.37
N PHE A 118 -11.70 -3.44 -11.75
CA PHE A 118 -11.39 -2.29 -10.90
C PHE A 118 -11.73 -0.98 -11.64
N PRO A 119 -12.96 -0.45 -11.48
CA PRO A 119 -13.36 0.82 -12.11
C PRO A 119 -12.40 1.95 -11.74
N ASP A 120 -12.02 2.85 -12.67
CA ASP A 120 -10.95 3.84 -12.47
C ASP A 120 -9.64 3.23 -11.95
N PRO A 121 -9.04 2.26 -12.69
CA PRO A 121 -8.01 1.38 -12.17
C PRO A 121 -6.72 2.10 -11.75
N GLU A 122 -6.42 3.27 -12.30
CA GLU A 122 -5.23 4.05 -11.95
C GLU A 122 -5.44 4.95 -10.71
N LYS A 123 -6.68 5.11 -10.25
CA LYS A 123 -7.00 5.86 -9.03
C LYS A 123 -6.69 4.99 -7.82
N PHE A 124 -5.78 5.47 -6.97
CA PHE A 124 -5.58 4.94 -5.63
C PHE A 124 -6.81 5.24 -4.77
N ASP A 125 -7.47 4.19 -4.31
CA ASP A 125 -8.69 4.27 -3.50
C ASP A 125 -8.73 3.11 -2.48
N PRO A 126 -8.40 3.34 -1.20
CA PRO A 126 -8.46 2.33 -0.15
C PRO A 126 -9.85 1.70 0.02
N ASP A 127 -10.93 2.44 -0.27
CA ASP A 127 -12.29 1.97 0.04
C ASP A 127 -12.71 0.78 -0.84
N ARG A 128 -12.00 0.53 -1.94
CA ARG A 128 -12.07 -0.71 -2.74
C ARG A 128 -11.82 -1.98 -1.91
N PHE A 129 -11.19 -1.83 -0.76
CA PHE A 129 -10.81 -2.93 0.11
C PHE A 129 -11.57 -2.96 1.44
N THR A 130 -12.67 -2.21 1.56
CA THR A 130 -13.65 -2.44 2.63
C THR A 130 -14.17 -3.89 2.60
N PRO A 131 -14.62 -4.45 3.74
CA PRO A 131 -15.20 -5.80 3.79
C PRO A 131 -16.31 -6.01 2.76
N GLU A 132 -17.16 -5.00 2.56
CA GLU A 132 -18.28 -5.00 1.64
C GLU A 132 -17.82 -5.06 0.18
N GLU A 133 -16.83 -4.24 -0.21
CA GLU A 133 -16.29 -4.25 -1.58
C GLU A 133 -15.46 -5.51 -1.86
N ARG A 134 -14.76 -6.05 -0.87
CA ARG A 134 -14.07 -7.35 -1.01
C ARG A 134 -15.05 -8.49 -1.26
N ALA A 135 -16.19 -8.50 -0.58
CA ALA A 135 -17.19 -9.56 -0.71
C ALA A 135 -17.85 -9.60 -2.09
N LYS A 136 -17.94 -8.46 -2.80
CA LYS A 136 -18.50 -8.37 -4.16
C LYS A 136 -17.52 -8.81 -5.26
N ARG A 137 -16.22 -8.84 -4.95
CA ARG A 137 -15.15 -9.05 -5.94
C ARG A 137 -14.88 -10.53 -6.15
N ASP A 138 -14.60 -10.91 -7.40
CA ASP A 138 -14.09 -12.24 -7.71
C ASP A 138 -12.78 -12.52 -6.91
N PRO A 139 -12.68 -13.65 -6.20
CA PRO A 139 -11.49 -13.96 -5.39
C PRO A 139 -10.17 -14.00 -6.19
N TYR A 140 -10.23 -14.23 -7.50
CA TYR A 140 -9.08 -14.26 -8.41
C TYR A 140 -8.82 -12.92 -9.11
N ALA A 141 -9.67 -11.89 -8.93
CA ALA A 141 -9.37 -10.55 -9.46
C ALA A 141 -8.21 -9.86 -8.71
N TYR A 142 -7.98 -10.22 -7.44
CA TYR A 142 -6.93 -9.62 -6.61
C TYR A 142 -5.91 -10.67 -6.12
N MET A 143 -4.80 -10.82 -6.84
CA MET A 143 -3.77 -11.84 -6.55
C MET A 143 -2.33 -11.31 -6.31
N PRO A 144 -2.10 -10.32 -5.41
CA PRO A 144 -0.73 -9.83 -5.13
C PRO A 144 0.18 -10.88 -4.48
N PHE A 145 -0.42 -11.91 -3.87
CA PHE A 145 0.27 -13.05 -3.26
C PHE A 145 -0.04 -14.37 -4.00
N GLY A 146 -0.57 -14.28 -5.22
CA GLY A 146 -1.13 -15.43 -5.94
C GLY A 146 -2.42 -15.96 -5.33
N ALA A 147 -2.93 -17.05 -5.89
CA ALA A 147 -4.14 -17.74 -5.44
C ALA A 147 -3.99 -19.26 -5.57
N GLY A 148 -4.89 -20.00 -4.89
CA GLY A 148 -4.91 -21.46 -4.88
C GLY A 148 -3.80 -22.10 -4.04
N PRO A 149 -3.48 -23.39 -4.25
CA PRO A 149 -2.59 -24.18 -3.38
C PRO A 149 -1.10 -23.75 -3.42
N ARG A 150 -0.75 -22.82 -4.30
CA ARG A 150 0.60 -22.27 -4.45
C ARG A 150 0.61 -20.76 -4.23
N ASN A 151 -0.34 -20.26 -3.44
CA ASN A 151 -0.29 -18.88 -2.95
C ASN A 151 0.90 -18.70 -1.99
N CYS A 152 1.28 -17.44 -1.75
CA CYS A 152 2.44 -17.10 -0.93
C CYS A 152 2.22 -17.57 0.52
N ILE A 153 3.05 -18.53 0.96
CA ILE A 153 3.06 -18.99 2.36
C ILE A 153 3.43 -17.87 3.34
N GLY A 154 4.18 -16.86 2.89
CA GLY A 154 4.61 -15.71 3.69
C GLY A 154 3.60 -14.56 3.78
N MET A 155 2.42 -14.66 3.14
CA MET A 155 1.45 -13.54 3.07
C MET A 155 1.13 -12.92 4.44
N ARG A 156 0.80 -13.75 5.44
CA ARG A 156 0.43 -13.26 6.77
C ARG A 156 1.59 -12.58 7.49
N PHE A 157 2.80 -13.12 7.34
CA PHE A 157 4.01 -12.55 7.92
C PHE A 157 4.35 -11.21 7.26
N ALA A 158 4.37 -11.15 5.93
CA ALA A 158 4.69 -9.93 5.18
C ALA A 158 3.73 -8.78 5.49
N ILE A 159 2.42 -9.05 5.54
CA ILE A 159 1.43 -8.02 5.91
C ILE A 159 1.66 -7.53 7.35
N MET A 160 1.92 -8.43 8.29
CA MET A 160 2.20 -8.05 9.68
C MET A 160 3.45 -7.17 9.78
N GLU A 161 4.54 -7.57 9.13
CA GLU A 161 5.80 -6.82 9.11
C GLU A 161 5.61 -5.41 8.52
N ILE A 162 4.95 -5.31 7.36
CA ILE A 162 4.63 -4.02 6.72
C ILE A 162 3.79 -3.14 7.65
N LYS A 163 2.75 -3.69 8.29
CA LYS A 163 1.91 -2.93 9.22
C LYS A 163 2.73 -2.36 10.37
N VAL A 164 3.55 -3.19 11.02
CA VAL A 164 4.41 -2.76 12.13
C VAL A 164 5.33 -1.63 11.67
N CYS A 165 6.06 -1.82 10.57
CA CYS A 165 6.95 -0.79 10.04
C CYS A 165 6.22 0.52 9.74
N LEU A 166 5.08 0.47 9.04
CA LEU A 166 4.30 1.66 8.68
C LEU A 166 3.76 2.38 9.92
N ILE A 167 3.26 1.65 10.92
CA ILE A 167 2.76 2.24 12.17
C ILE A 167 3.86 3.03 12.88
N TYR A 168 5.06 2.45 13.01
CA TYR A 168 6.18 3.15 13.63
C TYR A 168 6.60 4.39 12.83
N VAL A 169 6.64 4.30 11.50
CA VAL A 169 6.99 5.45 10.64
C VAL A 169 5.93 6.55 10.76
N ILE A 170 4.64 6.20 10.62
CA ILE A 170 3.51 7.14 10.66
C ILE A 170 3.42 7.82 12.03
N ALA A 171 3.59 7.08 13.13
CA ALA A 171 3.52 7.63 14.48
C ALA A 171 4.72 8.55 14.81
N ASN A 172 5.92 8.26 14.29
CA ASN A 172 7.12 9.03 14.60
C ASN A 172 7.38 10.19 13.63
N PHE A 173 6.92 10.11 12.38
CA PHE A 173 7.35 11.01 11.32
C PHE A 173 6.20 11.48 10.42
N LYS A 174 6.30 12.74 9.99
CA LYS A 174 5.67 13.27 8.78
C LYS A 174 6.60 13.01 7.59
N ILE A 175 6.05 12.45 6.52
CA ILE A 175 6.80 12.18 5.28
C ILE A 175 6.49 13.31 4.31
N ASN A 176 7.51 14.11 3.99
CA ASN A 176 7.41 15.28 3.13
C ASN A 176 8.26 15.12 1.85
N ARG A 177 7.97 15.91 0.82
CA ARG A 177 8.82 16.01 -0.36
C ARG A 177 10.09 16.79 -0.03
N CYS A 178 11.15 16.50 -0.75
CA CYS A 178 12.30 17.38 -0.86
C CYS A 178 12.59 17.66 -2.32
N ILE A 179 13.50 18.60 -2.58
CA ILE A 179 13.90 18.96 -3.95
C ILE A 179 14.46 17.78 -4.77
N LYS A 180 14.86 16.70 -4.11
CA LYS A 180 15.35 15.46 -4.73
C LYS A 180 14.28 14.37 -4.89
N THR A 181 13.04 14.63 -4.47
CA THR A 181 11.93 13.68 -4.61
C THR A 181 11.46 13.68 -6.06
N LYS A 182 11.74 12.58 -6.77
CA LYS A 182 11.27 12.37 -8.14
C LYS A 182 9.78 12.03 -8.14
N VAL A 183 9.03 12.70 -9.00
CA VAL A 183 7.59 12.52 -9.19
C VAL A 183 7.30 12.52 -10.70
N PRO A 184 6.76 11.43 -11.28
CA PRO A 184 6.41 10.15 -10.63
C PRO A 184 7.65 9.35 -10.19
N LEU A 185 7.46 8.32 -9.35
CA LEU A 185 8.55 7.42 -8.99
C LEU A 185 9.05 6.68 -10.23
N GLU A 186 10.37 6.48 -10.29
CA GLU A 186 10.99 5.67 -11.32
C GLU A 186 11.14 4.23 -10.82
N TYR A 187 10.96 3.27 -11.72
CA TYR A 187 11.07 1.84 -11.40
C TYR A 187 12.22 1.22 -12.19
N MET A 188 12.79 0.15 -11.65
CA MET A 188 13.75 -0.66 -12.38
C MET A 188 13.05 -1.40 -13.52
N ILE A 189 13.55 -1.23 -14.73
CA ILE A 189 13.11 -1.98 -15.90
C ILE A 189 13.94 -3.27 -15.95
N ALA A 190 13.29 -4.41 -16.15
CA ALA A 190 13.86 -5.76 -16.41
C ALA A 190 13.92 -6.80 -15.26
N THR A 191 13.38 -6.55 -14.06
CA THR A 191 13.55 -7.51 -12.93
C THR A 191 12.44 -8.55 -12.75
N GLY A 192 11.36 -8.56 -13.53
CA GLY A 192 10.17 -9.42 -13.26
C GLY A 192 9.47 -9.12 -11.91
N SER A 193 10.06 -8.20 -11.14
CA SER A 193 9.63 -7.66 -9.87
C SER A 193 9.52 -6.16 -10.01
N LEU A 194 8.45 -5.58 -9.45
CA LEU A 194 8.24 -4.14 -9.46
C LEU A 194 9.02 -3.52 -8.30
N THR A 195 10.19 -2.96 -8.61
CA THR A 195 11.07 -2.33 -7.61
C THR A 195 11.36 -0.90 -8.01
N THR A 196 11.26 0.03 -7.06
CA THR A 196 11.56 1.44 -7.28
C THR A 196 13.06 1.65 -7.46
N GLN A 197 13.42 2.64 -8.27
CA GLN A 197 14.76 3.22 -8.22
C GLN A 197 14.93 4.00 -6.91
N ARG A 198 16.16 4.35 -6.58
CA ARG A 198 16.47 5.15 -5.38
C ARG A 198 15.63 6.44 -5.39
N TYR A 199 14.83 6.62 -4.34
CA TYR A 199 14.03 7.83 -4.14
C TYR A 199 14.45 8.54 -2.85
N ASN A 200 14.08 9.81 -2.72
CA ASN A 200 14.35 10.63 -1.54
C ASN A 200 13.02 11.15 -0.98
N ALA A 201 12.89 11.13 0.33
CA ALA A 201 11.81 11.77 1.08
C ALA A 201 12.40 12.48 2.29
N ALA A 202 11.80 13.60 2.70
CA ALA A 202 12.13 14.27 3.95
C ALA A 202 11.28 13.67 5.08
N LEU A 203 11.90 13.45 6.24
CA LEU A 203 11.20 12.96 7.43
C LEU A 203 11.27 14.05 8.50
N GLU A 204 10.10 14.53 8.93
CA GLU A 204 9.97 15.48 10.02
C GLU A 204 9.43 14.74 11.25
N ARG A 205 10.10 14.87 12.40
CA ARG A 205 9.71 14.16 13.61
C ARG A 205 8.43 14.73 14.21
N ARG A 206 7.45 13.86 14.48
CA ARG A 206 6.19 14.19 15.15
C ARG A 206 6.40 14.43 16.66
N LYS A 207 5.73 15.45 17.19
CA LYS A 207 5.70 15.76 18.63
C LYS A 207 4.57 15.02 19.35
N ASP A 208 3.53 14.64 18.61
CA ASP A 208 2.30 13.99 19.05
C ASP A 208 2.39 12.45 19.06
N ASN A 209 3.61 11.90 18.99
CA ASN A 209 3.85 10.45 18.97
C ASN A 209 3.43 9.79 20.32
N PRO A 210 2.44 8.88 20.32
CA PRO A 210 1.94 8.23 21.51
C PRO A 210 2.75 6.98 21.91
N LEU A 211 3.77 6.58 21.13
CA LEU A 211 4.58 5.39 21.43
C LEU A 211 5.37 5.57 22.72
N VAL A 212 5.30 4.57 23.60
CA VAL A 212 6.13 4.53 24.81
C VAL A 212 7.57 4.29 24.39
N ASN A 213 8.44 5.24 24.75
CA ASN A 213 9.86 5.13 24.45
C ASN A 213 10.54 4.34 25.57
N GLU A 214 10.59 3.01 25.46
CA GLU A 214 11.26 2.13 26.44
C GLU A 214 12.79 2.35 26.53
N ARG A 215 13.34 3.26 25.72
CA ARG A 215 14.77 3.63 25.65
C ARG A 215 15.11 5.03 26.16
N ARG A 216 14.20 5.73 26.85
CA ARG A 216 14.67 6.75 27.81
C ARG A 216 15.10 5.97 29.05
N CYS A 217 16.37 5.55 29.08
CA CYS A 217 17.05 5.46 30.36
C CYS A 217 16.95 6.86 30.96
N ASP A 218 16.31 6.97 32.11
CA ASP A 218 16.32 8.19 32.89
C ASP A 218 17.81 8.58 33.10
N GLU A 219 18.20 9.75 32.57
CA GLU A 219 19.45 10.42 32.93
C GLU A 219 19.29 11.06 34.31
#